data_AF-A0AA40JJM7-F1
#
_entry.id   AF-A0AA40JJM7-F1
#
_cell.length_a   1.000
_cell.length_b   1.000
_cell.length_c   1.000
_cell.angle_alpha   90.00
_cell.angle_beta   90.00
_cell.angle_gamma   90.00
#
_symmetry.space_group_name_H-M   'P 1'
#
loop_
_entity.id
_entity.type
_entity.pdbx_description
1 polymer ?
#
loop_
_entity_poly.entity_id
_entity_poly.type
_entity_poly.pdbx_seq_one_letter_code
_entity_poly.pdbx_strand_id
1 'polypeptide(L)'
;MLKNGMRNVGAVAARNLVSVLPQTAAREAVRAYLTPALAAAPAGVATAAGAVAAAAPIVQNFVGLVRDIQNGTSSRTRVISRTAMMVTTGGFLAASAATGTLAAAAPALVAANAIYTPLRDLVQYNVQLKDNNNNQRPANMKSVLGSAAAYGVNQGLVNEAMDRVAGAARGRFEAETSVRSGVTTDGTPQVSTAALETHTNPSASLGVDVPSSGYVLARSAGFAAANFAGETLDELTLRGATALQQGNLSNLQISVGWRPQDERTWSAVADQAFTTNAARSTLFANAYMGAYAIPSPPGAASDAVVGSILGGLYTAFIKVHDTPQRALPDEERGIDELASTGRGLENAAVLTIEDETRSTSRV
;
A
#
# COMPACT_ATOMS: atom_id res chain seq x y z
N MET A 1 20.70 24.30 -4.87
CA MET A 1 20.21 23.73 -3.58
C MET A 1 18.69 23.78 -3.55
N LEU A 2 18.03 22.70 -3.12
CA LEU A 2 16.60 22.71 -2.79
C LEU A 2 16.38 23.62 -1.59
N LYS A 3 15.69 24.76 -1.77
CA LYS A 3 15.51 25.76 -0.70
C LYS A 3 14.87 25.18 0.56
N ASN A 4 14.01 24.16 0.39
CA ASN A 4 13.24 23.54 1.47
C ASN A 4 13.62 22.07 1.74
N GLY A 5 14.78 21.60 1.25
CA GLY A 5 15.13 20.18 1.27
C GLY A 5 15.00 19.52 2.65
N MET A 6 15.65 20.08 3.67
CA MET A 6 15.58 19.54 5.05
C MET A 6 14.18 19.59 5.65
N ARG A 7 13.42 20.66 5.36
CA ARG A 7 12.04 20.79 5.84
C ARG A 7 11.12 19.74 5.23
N ASN A 8 11.30 19.47 3.93
CA ASN A 8 10.54 18.46 3.21
C ASN A 8 10.84 17.05 3.75
N VAL A 9 12.12 16.73 3.96
CA VAL A 9 12.54 15.48 4.60
C VAL A 9 11.93 15.36 6.00
N GLY A 10 12.00 16.42 6.81
CA GLY A 10 11.45 16.43 8.15
C GLY A 10 9.93 16.21 8.20
N ALA A 11 9.17 16.82 7.27
CA ALA A 11 7.72 16.63 7.19
C ALA A 11 7.34 15.19 6.83
N VAL A 12 7.99 14.62 5.82
CA VAL A 12 7.79 13.22 5.38
C VAL A 12 8.16 12.26 6.51
N ALA A 13 9.35 12.44 7.10
CA ALA A 13 9.82 11.64 8.22
C ALA A 13 8.86 11.71 9.42
N ALA A 14 8.39 12.90 9.80
CA ALA A 14 7.43 13.04 10.90
C ALA A 14 6.13 12.26 10.66
N ARG A 15 5.59 12.29 9.44
CA ARG A 15 4.41 11.50 9.10
C ARG A 15 4.69 9.99 9.10
N ASN A 16 5.84 9.57 8.59
CA ASN A 16 6.21 8.15 8.54
C ASN A 16 6.55 7.58 9.91
N LEU A 17 7.04 8.41 10.83
CA LEU A 17 7.30 8.01 12.21
C LEU A 17 6.02 7.50 12.89
N VAL A 18 4.88 8.14 12.62
CA VAL A 18 3.58 7.75 13.22
C VAL A 18 2.79 6.75 12.40
N SER A 19 2.98 6.72 11.07
CA SER A 19 2.16 5.90 10.15
C SER A 19 2.84 4.64 9.63
N VAL A 20 4.16 4.53 9.73
CA VAL A 20 4.93 3.38 9.23
C VAL A 20 5.55 2.59 10.36
N LEU A 21 6.23 3.26 11.30
CA LEU A 21 7.05 2.58 12.30
C LEU A 21 6.20 1.70 13.25
N PRO A 22 5.18 2.22 13.97
CA PRO A 22 4.34 1.39 14.86
C PRO A 22 3.63 0.25 14.12
N GLN A 23 3.15 0.53 12.91
CA GLN A 23 2.36 -0.40 12.10
C GLN A 23 3.23 -1.53 11.57
N THR A 24 4.47 -1.23 11.18
CA THR A 24 5.44 -2.26 10.78
C THR A 24 5.82 -3.12 11.97
N ALA A 25 6.06 -2.52 13.14
CA ALA A 25 6.34 -3.28 14.34
C ALA A 25 5.17 -4.20 14.72
N ALA A 26 3.92 -3.69 14.68
CA ALA A 26 2.73 -4.50 14.91
C ALA A 26 2.57 -5.64 13.90
N ARG A 27 2.82 -5.36 12.60
CA ARG A 27 2.84 -6.38 11.54
C ARG A 27 3.81 -7.51 11.85
N GLU A 28 5.06 -7.17 12.19
CA GLU A 28 6.09 -8.19 12.45
C GLU A 28 5.82 -8.95 13.75
N ALA A 29 5.30 -8.29 14.78
CA ALA A 29 4.86 -8.97 15.99
C ALA A 29 3.75 -9.99 15.67
N VAL A 30 2.70 -9.57 14.96
CA VAL A 30 1.62 -10.47 14.53
C VAL A 30 2.15 -11.60 13.66
N ARG A 31 3.06 -11.31 12.71
CA ARG A 31 3.68 -12.34 11.87
C ARG A 31 4.47 -13.36 12.69
N ALA A 32 5.20 -12.91 13.73
CA ALA A 32 5.97 -13.78 14.60
C ALA A 32 5.10 -14.75 15.40
N TYR A 33 3.89 -14.35 15.79
CA TYR A 33 2.93 -15.22 16.48
C TYR A 33 2.07 -16.06 15.52
N LEU A 34 1.69 -15.50 14.36
CA LEU A 34 0.89 -16.23 13.36
C LEU A 34 1.68 -17.34 12.67
N THR A 35 2.97 -17.16 12.45
CA THR A 35 3.81 -18.17 11.78
C THR A 35 3.78 -19.53 12.51
N PRO A 36 4.13 -19.62 13.81
CA PRO A 36 4.05 -20.87 14.56
C PRO A 36 2.62 -21.41 14.66
N ALA A 37 1.62 -20.54 14.87
CA ALA A 37 0.22 -20.94 14.98
C ALA A 37 -0.32 -21.57 13.69
N LEU A 38 -0.01 -20.98 12.53
CA LEU A 38 -0.45 -21.51 11.23
C LEU A 38 0.37 -22.72 10.78
N ALA A 39 1.63 -22.85 11.22
CA ALA A 39 2.43 -24.04 10.98
C ALA A 39 1.91 -25.27 11.74
N ALA A 40 1.35 -25.07 12.94
CA ALA A 40 0.73 -26.12 13.74
C ALA A 40 -0.73 -26.45 13.31
N ALA A 41 -1.36 -25.57 12.53
CA ALA A 41 -2.73 -25.75 12.07
C ALA A 41 -2.82 -26.77 10.92
N PRO A 42 -4.00 -27.38 10.68
CA PRO A 42 -4.22 -28.18 9.48
C PRO A 42 -3.91 -27.38 8.21
N ALA A 43 -3.28 -28.00 7.22
CA ALA A 43 -2.83 -27.33 5.99
C ALA A 43 -3.95 -26.55 5.27
N GLY A 44 -5.20 -27.02 5.35
CA GLY A 44 -6.37 -26.33 4.82
C GLY A 44 -6.65 -24.98 5.49
N VAL A 45 -6.37 -24.84 6.80
CA VAL A 45 -6.58 -23.59 7.56
C VAL A 45 -5.58 -22.53 7.12
N ALA A 46 -4.29 -22.87 7.03
CA ALA A 46 -3.26 -21.94 6.56
C ALA A 46 -3.51 -21.52 5.11
N THR A 47 -3.90 -22.47 4.25
CA THR A 47 -4.26 -22.18 2.85
C THR A 47 -5.47 -21.24 2.77
N ALA A 48 -6.53 -21.50 3.53
CA ALA A 48 -7.71 -20.65 3.56
C ALA A 48 -7.41 -19.24 4.07
N ALA A 49 -6.60 -19.12 5.14
CA ALA A 49 -6.16 -17.82 5.66
C ALA A 49 -5.38 -17.02 4.61
N GLY A 50 -4.45 -17.68 3.90
CA GLY A 50 -3.70 -17.07 2.79
C GLY A 50 -4.61 -16.64 1.64
N ALA A 51 -5.56 -17.50 1.24
CA ALA A 51 -6.51 -17.20 0.18
C ALA A 51 -7.42 -16.02 0.50
N VAL A 52 -7.98 -15.96 1.72
CA VAL A 52 -8.83 -14.85 2.18
C VAL A 52 -8.03 -13.54 2.22
N ALA A 53 -6.82 -13.56 2.79
CA ALA A 53 -5.97 -12.38 2.86
C ALA A 53 -5.54 -11.88 1.47
N ALA A 54 -5.30 -12.78 0.52
CA ALA A 54 -4.99 -12.43 -0.88
C ALA A 54 -6.21 -11.93 -1.66
N ALA A 55 -7.41 -12.45 -1.38
CA ALA A 55 -8.65 -12.04 -2.03
C ALA A 55 -9.16 -10.67 -1.57
N ALA A 56 -8.84 -10.26 -0.34
CA ALA A 56 -9.26 -8.97 0.22
C ALA A 56 -9.00 -7.76 -0.71
N PRO A 57 -7.78 -7.52 -1.23
CA PRO A 57 -7.54 -6.41 -2.17
C PRO A 57 -8.32 -6.52 -3.48
N ILE A 58 -8.67 -7.72 -3.95
CA ILE A 58 -9.50 -7.90 -5.15
C ILE A 58 -10.91 -7.36 -4.87
N VAL A 59 -11.51 -7.78 -3.75
CA VAL A 59 -12.83 -7.32 -3.33
C VAL A 59 -12.82 -5.81 -3.09
N GLN A 60 -11.81 -5.29 -2.41
CA GLN A 60 -11.69 -3.85 -2.15
C GLN A 60 -11.59 -3.02 -3.45
N ASN A 61 -10.81 -3.49 -4.44
CA ASN A 61 -10.72 -2.81 -5.74
C ASN A 61 -12.04 -2.88 -6.52
N PHE A 62 -12.76 -4.01 -6.46
CA PHE A 62 -14.06 -4.16 -7.08
C PHE A 62 -15.10 -3.22 -6.46
N VAL A 63 -15.18 -3.17 -5.12
CA VAL A 63 -16.07 -2.25 -4.41
C VAL A 63 -15.71 -0.80 -4.72
N GLY A 64 -14.42 -0.47 -4.75
CA GLY A 64 -13.95 0.86 -5.16
C GLY A 64 -14.34 1.22 -6.59
N LEU A 65 -14.30 0.26 -7.53
CA LEU A 65 -14.74 0.47 -8.92
C LEU A 65 -16.24 0.76 -8.99
N VAL A 66 -17.08 -0.07 -8.35
CA VAL A 66 -18.53 0.12 -8.31
C VAL A 66 -18.87 1.49 -7.73
N ARG A 67 -18.21 1.86 -6.64
CA ARG A 67 -18.37 3.16 -5.99
C ARG A 67 -17.93 4.32 -6.89
N ASP A 68 -16.80 4.19 -7.60
CA ASP A 68 -16.33 5.22 -8.52
C ASP A 68 -17.37 5.48 -9.63
N ILE A 69 -18.01 4.42 -10.13
CA ILE A 69 -19.10 4.50 -11.10
C ILE A 69 -20.33 5.17 -10.48
N GLN A 70 -20.79 4.71 -9.31
CA GLN A 70 -21.96 5.24 -8.62
C GLN A 70 -21.83 6.74 -8.29
N ASN A 71 -20.63 7.17 -7.91
CA ASN A 71 -20.35 8.57 -7.55
C ASN A 71 -20.00 9.46 -8.76
N GLY A 72 -20.00 8.92 -9.99
CA GLY A 72 -19.59 9.66 -11.19
C GLY A 72 -18.12 10.11 -11.18
N THR A 73 -17.27 9.45 -10.39
CA THR A 73 -15.83 9.76 -10.26
C THR A 73 -14.94 8.74 -10.98
N SER A 74 -15.55 7.89 -11.80
CA SER A 74 -14.84 6.94 -12.64
C SER A 74 -14.13 7.67 -13.78
N SER A 75 -12.88 7.30 -14.03
CA SER A 75 -12.11 7.73 -15.20
C SER A 75 -11.49 6.51 -15.86
N ARG A 76 -11.18 6.58 -17.16
CA ARG A 76 -10.54 5.49 -17.89
C ARG A 76 -9.26 5.00 -17.18
N THR A 77 -8.47 5.93 -16.65
CA THR A 77 -7.24 5.64 -15.91
C THR A 77 -7.51 4.89 -14.61
N ARG A 78 -8.52 5.30 -13.83
CA ARG A 78 -8.91 4.59 -12.60
C ARG A 78 -9.43 3.19 -12.89
N VAL A 79 -10.29 3.04 -13.89
CA VAL A 79 -10.83 1.73 -14.31
C VAL A 79 -9.69 0.80 -14.70
N ILE A 80 -8.80 1.22 -15.60
CA ILE A 80 -7.65 0.42 -16.03
C ILE A 80 -6.79 0.03 -14.82
N SER A 81 -6.51 0.98 -13.92
CA SER A 81 -5.67 0.72 -12.74
C SER A 81 -6.30 -0.30 -11.80
N ARG A 82 -7.59 -0.15 -11.47
CA ARG A 82 -8.31 -1.12 -10.62
C ARG A 82 -8.37 -2.50 -11.27
N THR A 83 -8.68 -2.55 -12.58
CA THR A 83 -8.71 -3.83 -13.32
C THR A 83 -7.34 -4.49 -13.34
N ALA A 84 -6.26 -3.75 -13.62
CA ALA A 84 -4.91 -4.29 -13.59
C ALA A 84 -4.54 -4.83 -12.21
N MET A 85 -4.91 -4.13 -11.12
CA MET A 85 -4.69 -4.60 -9.75
C MET A 85 -5.50 -5.88 -9.43
N MET A 86 -6.77 -5.95 -9.84
CA MET A 86 -7.60 -7.16 -9.66
C MET A 86 -7.05 -8.35 -10.45
N VAL A 87 -6.73 -8.15 -11.74
CA VAL A 87 -6.24 -9.22 -12.62
C VAL A 87 -4.89 -9.73 -12.16
N THR A 88 -3.95 -8.83 -11.82
CA THR A 88 -2.62 -9.25 -11.38
C THR A 88 -2.70 -10.01 -10.06
N THR A 89 -3.45 -9.49 -9.08
CA THR A 89 -3.63 -10.18 -7.78
C THR A 89 -4.35 -11.52 -7.94
N GLY A 90 -5.39 -11.58 -8.78
CA GLY A 90 -6.07 -12.83 -9.10
C GLY A 90 -5.15 -13.84 -9.77
N GLY A 91 -4.26 -13.38 -10.65
CA GLY A 91 -3.23 -14.20 -11.29
C GLY A 91 -2.23 -14.78 -10.29
N PHE A 92 -1.69 -13.96 -9.38
CA PHE A 92 -0.81 -14.44 -8.32
C PHE A 92 -1.52 -15.38 -7.34
N LEU A 93 -2.77 -15.10 -6.98
CA LEU A 93 -3.58 -15.98 -6.13
C LEU A 93 -3.79 -17.35 -6.79
N ALA A 94 -4.16 -17.37 -8.08
CA ALA A 94 -4.32 -18.60 -8.84
C ALA A 94 -3.00 -19.37 -8.96
N ALA A 95 -1.90 -18.69 -9.23
CA ALA A 95 -0.57 -19.30 -9.29
C ALA A 95 -0.14 -19.87 -7.93
N SER A 96 -0.35 -19.13 -6.83
CA SER A 96 -0.04 -19.60 -5.48
C SER A 96 -0.91 -20.78 -5.06
N ALA A 97 -2.17 -20.81 -5.48
CA ALA A 97 -3.06 -21.95 -5.26
C ALA A 97 -2.58 -23.18 -6.04
N ALA A 98 -2.26 -23.02 -7.33
CA ALA A 98 -1.79 -24.11 -8.20
C ALA A 98 -0.44 -24.69 -7.75
N THR A 99 0.41 -23.86 -7.14
CA THR A 99 1.74 -24.27 -6.64
C THR A 99 1.75 -24.67 -5.16
N GLY A 100 0.61 -24.57 -4.46
CA GLY A 100 0.51 -24.91 -3.03
C GLY A 100 1.25 -23.95 -2.09
N THR A 101 1.61 -22.75 -2.55
CA THR A 101 2.43 -21.79 -1.79
C THR A 101 1.63 -20.87 -0.87
N LEU A 102 0.29 -20.90 -0.95
CA LEU A 102 -0.58 -20.05 -0.12
C LEU A 102 -0.41 -20.27 1.38
N ALA A 103 -0.24 -21.51 1.84
CA ALA A 103 -0.06 -21.80 3.26
C ALA A 103 1.21 -21.13 3.81
N ALA A 104 2.31 -21.18 3.05
CA ALA A 104 3.58 -20.54 3.41
C ALA A 104 3.47 -19.01 3.39
N ALA A 105 2.70 -18.44 2.45
CA ALA A 105 2.50 -17.01 2.34
C ALA A 105 1.51 -16.45 3.38
N ALA A 106 0.65 -17.28 3.97
CA ALA A 106 -0.48 -16.86 4.80
C ALA A 106 -0.10 -15.93 5.98
N PRO A 107 0.93 -16.21 6.81
CA PRO A 107 1.30 -15.31 7.89
C PRO A 107 1.67 -13.91 7.41
N ALA A 108 2.38 -13.81 6.27
CA ALA A 108 2.78 -12.54 5.69
C ALA A 108 1.60 -11.78 5.07
N LEU A 109 0.73 -12.49 4.34
CA LEU A 109 -0.47 -11.92 3.73
C LEU A 109 -1.45 -11.39 4.78
N VAL A 110 -1.73 -12.17 5.83
CA VAL A 110 -2.61 -11.76 6.92
C VAL A 110 -2.03 -10.56 7.66
N ALA A 111 -0.76 -10.63 8.08
CA ALA A 111 -0.13 -9.52 8.78
C ALA A 111 -0.12 -8.23 7.93
N ALA A 112 0.09 -8.34 6.62
CA ALA A 112 0.08 -7.18 5.74
C ALA A 112 -1.32 -6.60 5.54
N ASN A 113 -2.28 -7.42 5.10
CA ASN A 113 -3.58 -6.93 4.64
C ASN A 113 -4.61 -6.75 5.75
N ALA A 114 -4.45 -7.44 6.88
CA ALA A 114 -5.36 -7.30 8.02
C ALA A 114 -4.84 -6.33 9.10
N ILE A 115 -3.52 -6.14 9.20
CA ILE A 115 -2.91 -5.34 10.27
C ILE A 115 -2.20 -4.12 9.69
N TYR A 116 -1.18 -4.32 8.85
CA TYR A 116 -0.32 -3.23 8.42
C TYR A 116 -1.06 -2.20 7.58
N THR A 117 -1.67 -2.60 6.46
CA THR A 117 -2.28 -1.65 5.54
C THR A 117 -3.45 -0.91 6.19
N PRO A 118 -4.39 -1.54 6.93
CA PRO A 118 -5.52 -0.82 7.52
C PRO A 118 -5.08 0.17 8.60
N LEU A 119 -4.15 -0.22 9.49
CA LEU A 119 -3.65 0.66 10.54
C LEU A 119 -2.86 1.83 9.97
N ARG A 120 -2.03 1.57 8.96
CA ARG A 120 -1.26 2.61 8.27
C ARG A 120 -2.19 3.60 7.59
N ASP A 121 -3.19 3.10 6.87
CA ASP A 121 -4.18 3.95 6.20
C ASP A 121 -5.05 4.74 7.16
N LEU A 122 -5.40 4.18 8.32
CA LEU A 122 -6.12 4.90 9.35
C LEU A 122 -5.28 6.08 9.89
N VAL A 123 -3.98 5.88 10.13
CA VAL A 123 -3.11 6.98 10.57
C VAL A 123 -2.90 7.98 9.46
N GLN A 124 -2.65 7.55 8.21
CA GLN A 124 -2.47 8.45 7.08
C GLN A 124 -3.75 9.19 6.66
N TYR A 125 -4.92 8.61 6.96
CA TYR A 125 -6.19 9.32 6.85
C TYR A 125 -6.17 10.56 7.75
N ASN A 126 -5.75 10.39 9.00
CA ASN A 126 -5.74 11.47 9.98
C ASN A 126 -4.54 12.41 9.85
N VAL A 127 -3.36 11.91 9.49
CA VAL A 127 -2.11 12.65 9.38
C VAL A 127 -1.66 12.67 7.92
N GLN A 128 -1.96 13.78 7.26
CA GLN A 128 -1.73 13.94 5.83
C GLN A 128 -0.41 14.65 5.54
N LEU A 129 0.17 14.30 4.40
CA LEU A 129 1.19 15.12 3.76
C LEU A 129 0.54 15.95 2.66
N LYS A 130 0.67 17.26 2.76
CA LYS A 130 0.28 18.21 1.71
C LYS A 130 1.55 18.73 1.04
N ASP A 131 1.49 19.00 -0.25
CA ASP A 131 2.54 19.73 -0.94
C ASP A 131 1.96 20.86 -1.78
N ASN A 132 2.84 21.74 -2.24
CA ASN A 132 2.51 22.83 -3.13
C ASN A 132 2.65 22.45 -4.62
N ASN A 133 2.65 21.15 -4.94
CA ASN A 133 2.52 20.76 -6.34
C ASN A 133 1.09 21.04 -6.78
N ASN A 134 0.93 21.55 -7.99
CA ASN A 134 -0.40 21.91 -8.47
C ASN A 134 -1.14 20.61 -8.84
N ASN A 135 -1.88 20.05 -7.87
CA ASN A 135 -2.64 18.80 -7.95
C ASN A 135 -3.75 18.81 -9.03
N GLN A 136 -3.86 19.88 -9.81
CA GLN A 136 -4.77 20.03 -10.94
C GLN A 136 -4.32 19.25 -12.18
N ARG A 137 -3.04 18.85 -12.27
CA ARG A 137 -2.53 18.05 -13.41
C ARG A 137 -2.20 16.62 -12.96
N PRO A 138 -2.81 15.60 -13.58
CA PRO A 138 -2.44 14.21 -13.36
C PRO A 138 -0.93 14.01 -13.57
N ALA A 139 -0.32 13.11 -12.81
CA ALA A 139 1.09 12.79 -13.00
C ALA A 139 1.31 12.27 -14.43
N ASN A 140 2.21 12.92 -15.17
CA ASN A 140 2.59 12.46 -16.51
C ASN A 140 3.20 11.04 -16.41
N MET A 141 2.93 10.19 -17.40
CA MET A 141 3.46 8.82 -17.46
C MET A 141 4.97 8.74 -17.26
N LYS A 142 5.76 9.73 -17.71
CA LYS A 142 7.20 9.76 -17.44
C LYS A 142 7.52 9.86 -15.94
N SER A 143 6.77 10.66 -15.17
CA SER A 143 6.93 10.75 -13.71
C SER A 143 6.54 9.43 -13.08
N VAL A 144 5.39 8.90 -13.49
CA VAL A 144 4.86 7.64 -12.96
C VAL A 144 5.84 6.50 -13.17
N LEU A 145 6.41 6.34 -14.37
CA LEU A 145 7.42 5.32 -14.66
C LEU A 145 8.73 5.55 -13.90
N GLY A 146 9.18 6.80 -13.78
CA GLY A 146 10.38 7.14 -13.00
C GLY A 146 10.21 6.83 -11.52
N SER A 147 9.07 7.21 -10.94
CA SER A 147 8.72 6.89 -9.55
C SER A 147 8.53 5.39 -9.34
N ALA A 148 7.90 4.69 -10.28
CA ALA A 148 7.75 3.24 -10.27
C ALA A 148 9.09 2.49 -10.28
N ALA A 149 10.02 2.91 -11.14
CA ALA A 149 11.36 2.33 -11.19
C ALA A 149 12.13 2.59 -9.87
N ALA A 150 12.08 3.82 -9.37
CA ALA A 150 12.73 4.16 -8.10
C ALA A 150 12.10 3.42 -6.91
N TYR A 151 10.77 3.26 -6.90
CA TYR A 151 10.05 2.48 -5.90
C TYR A 151 10.49 1.02 -5.92
N GLY A 152 10.57 0.39 -7.10
CA GLY A 152 11.02 -1.00 -7.22
C GLY A 152 12.44 -1.21 -6.68
N VAL A 153 13.38 -0.32 -7.01
CA VAL A 153 14.76 -0.37 -6.48
C VAL A 153 14.78 -0.19 -4.97
N ASN A 154 14.08 0.83 -4.46
CA ASN A 154 14.01 1.13 -3.04
C ASN A 154 13.44 -0.05 -2.25
N GLN A 155 12.37 -0.67 -2.73
CA GLN A 155 11.74 -1.82 -2.08
C GLN A 155 12.63 -3.07 -2.10
N GLY A 156 13.42 -3.28 -3.15
CA GLY A 156 14.45 -4.32 -3.16
C GLY A 156 15.50 -4.11 -2.05
N LEU A 157 16.01 -2.88 -1.90
CA LEU A 157 16.96 -2.54 -0.84
C LEU A 157 16.37 -2.64 0.57
N VAL A 158 15.10 -2.23 0.73
CA VAL A 158 14.38 -2.37 2.00
C VAL A 158 14.20 -3.84 2.36
N ASN A 159 13.85 -4.70 1.38
CA ASN A 159 13.73 -6.14 1.62
C ASN A 159 15.07 -6.76 2.03
N GLU A 160 16.15 -6.43 1.33
CA GLU A 160 17.51 -6.88 1.68
C GLU A 160 17.90 -6.42 3.10
N ALA A 161 17.60 -5.17 3.46
CA ALA A 161 17.86 -4.65 4.80
C ALA A 161 17.06 -5.40 5.88
N MET A 162 15.79 -5.69 5.60
CA MET A 162 14.91 -6.48 6.49
C MET A 162 15.44 -7.91 6.67
N ASP A 163 15.91 -8.55 5.61
CA ASP A 163 16.48 -9.90 5.69
C ASP A 163 17.76 -9.93 6.52
N ARG A 164 18.64 -8.94 6.38
CA ARG A 164 19.83 -8.78 7.23
C ARG A 164 19.47 -8.58 8.70
N VAL A 165 18.45 -7.76 8.98
CA VAL A 165 17.93 -7.57 10.34
C VAL A 165 17.38 -8.88 10.90
N ALA A 166 16.59 -9.62 10.12
CA ALA A 166 16.03 -10.90 10.55
C ALA A 166 17.13 -11.90 10.91
N GLY A 167 18.16 -12.01 10.07
CA GLY A 167 19.31 -12.88 10.29
C GLY A 167 20.10 -12.48 11.53
N ALA A 168 20.42 -11.20 11.69
CA ALA A 168 21.16 -10.69 12.85
C ALA A 168 20.39 -10.88 14.16
N ALA A 169 19.07 -10.64 14.16
CA ALA A 169 18.23 -10.89 15.33
C ALA A 169 18.25 -12.37 15.69
N ARG A 170 18.00 -13.27 14.72
CA ARG A 170 18.00 -14.72 14.96
C ARG A 170 19.33 -15.20 15.56
N GLY A 171 20.45 -14.82 14.95
CA GLY A 171 21.77 -15.24 15.41
C GLY A 171 22.11 -14.80 16.85
N ARG A 172 21.64 -13.63 17.29
CA ARG A 172 21.84 -13.17 18.68
C ARG A 172 21.11 -14.05 19.69
N PHE A 173 19.84 -14.39 19.42
CA PHE A 173 19.05 -15.19 20.36
C PHE A 173 19.40 -16.68 20.34
N GLU A 174 19.82 -17.23 19.20
CA GLU A 174 20.36 -18.60 19.12
C GLU A 174 21.68 -18.72 19.91
N ALA A 175 22.55 -17.69 19.85
CA ALA A 175 23.76 -17.62 20.66
C ALA A 175 23.45 -17.52 22.17
N GLU A 176 22.50 -16.67 22.58
CA GLU A 176 22.08 -16.54 23.98
C GLU A 176 21.49 -17.85 24.55
N THR A 177 20.72 -18.59 23.75
CA THR A 177 20.11 -19.87 24.14
C THR A 177 21.17 -20.97 24.28
N SER A 178 22.15 -20.98 23.37
CA SER A 178 23.29 -21.90 23.41
C SER A 178 24.21 -21.63 24.59
N VAL A 179 24.46 -20.36 24.93
CA VAL A 179 25.25 -19.97 26.12
C VAL A 179 24.53 -20.33 27.42
N ARG A 180 23.21 -20.15 27.51
CA ARG A 180 22.43 -20.61 28.68
C ARG A 180 22.45 -22.12 28.85
N SER A 181 22.50 -22.88 27.76
CA SER A 181 22.61 -24.35 27.81
C SER A 181 24.04 -24.84 28.10
N GLY A 182 25.05 -23.99 27.93
CA GLY A 182 26.47 -24.30 28.11
C GLY A 182 27.04 -23.99 29.50
N VAL A 183 26.28 -23.39 30.42
CA VAL A 183 26.70 -23.15 31.80
C VAL A 183 26.00 -24.14 32.73
N THR A 184 26.54 -25.35 32.80
CA THR A 184 26.29 -26.31 33.90
C THR A 184 27.62 -26.63 34.56
N THR A 185 27.85 -26.09 35.75
CA THR A 185 29.00 -26.44 36.59
C THR A 185 28.76 -27.66 37.48
N ASP A 186 27.68 -28.43 37.29
CA ASP A 186 27.48 -29.72 37.95
C ASP A 186 26.61 -30.64 37.09
N GLY A 187 27.13 -31.85 36.81
CA GLY A 187 26.70 -32.77 35.75
C GLY A 187 25.33 -33.43 35.89
N THR A 188 24.25 -32.66 36.00
CA THR A 188 22.87 -33.14 35.82
C THR A 188 22.09 -32.12 34.99
N PRO A 189 21.59 -32.49 33.79
CA PRO A 189 20.77 -31.58 32.99
C PRO A 189 19.39 -31.42 33.66
N GLN A 190 19.20 -30.32 34.41
CA GLN A 190 17.87 -29.83 34.75
C GLN A 190 17.48 -28.72 33.77
N VAL A 191 16.45 -29.00 32.96
CA VAL A 191 15.76 -27.98 32.18
C VAL A 191 15.00 -27.08 33.17
N SER A 192 15.55 -25.92 33.49
CA SER A 192 14.85 -24.92 34.31
C SER A 192 13.88 -24.11 33.45
N THR A 193 12.66 -24.63 33.28
CA THR A 193 11.48 -23.91 32.76
C THR A 193 10.93 -22.88 33.74
N ALA A 194 11.78 -22.07 34.37
CA ALA A 194 11.32 -21.08 35.34
C ALA A 194 12.22 -19.83 35.35
N ALA A 195 11.85 -18.84 34.52
CA ALA A 195 11.64 -17.46 34.95
C ALA A 195 11.47 -16.56 33.72
N LEU A 196 10.21 -16.34 33.33
CA LEU A 196 9.59 -15.04 33.05
C LEU A 196 8.46 -15.21 32.01
N GLU A 197 7.27 -15.63 32.47
CA GLU A 197 5.97 -15.33 31.84
C GLU A 197 4.83 -15.91 32.72
N THR A 198 4.66 -15.38 33.93
CA THR A 198 3.40 -15.50 34.67
C THR A 198 2.42 -14.44 34.19
N HIS A 199 1.89 -14.65 32.99
CA HIS A 199 0.53 -14.28 32.61
C HIS A 199 0.02 -15.47 31.81
N THR A 200 -1.04 -16.10 32.31
CA THR A 200 -1.80 -17.21 31.69
C THR A 200 -1.64 -17.23 30.18
N ASN A 201 -0.71 -18.08 29.70
CA ASN A 201 -0.37 -18.21 28.29
C ASN A 201 -1.45 -19.13 27.67
N PRO A 202 -2.39 -18.63 26.85
CA PRO A 202 -3.36 -19.48 26.16
C PRO A 202 -2.67 -20.51 25.24
N SER A 203 -1.39 -20.28 24.95
CA SER A 203 -0.45 -21.09 24.15
C SER A 203 -0.12 -22.47 24.73
N ALA A 204 -0.29 -22.68 26.04
CA ALA A 204 -0.04 -24.00 26.66
C ALA A 204 -1.00 -25.10 26.14
N SER A 205 -2.12 -24.70 25.52
CA SER A 205 -3.09 -25.62 24.92
C SER A 205 -2.75 -26.09 23.50
N LEU A 206 -1.74 -25.49 22.83
CA LEU A 206 -1.39 -25.78 21.43
C LEU A 206 -0.01 -26.42 21.24
N GLY A 207 0.81 -26.53 22.29
CA GLY A 207 2.11 -27.22 22.23
C GLY A 207 3.14 -26.61 21.27
N VAL A 208 3.06 -25.30 21.00
CA VAL A 208 3.94 -24.61 20.04
C VAL A 208 4.96 -23.74 20.77
N ASP A 209 6.24 -23.87 20.41
CA ASP A 209 7.32 -23.00 20.89
C ASP A 209 7.11 -21.57 20.36
N VAL A 210 6.76 -20.67 21.27
CA VAL A 210 6.59 -19.24 20.97
C VAL A 210 7.97 -18.57 20.93
N PRO A 211 8.27 -17.73 19.92
CA PRO A 211 9.54 -17.01 19.88
C PRO A 211 9.71 -16.10 21.10
N SER A 212 10.95 -15.95 21.58
CA SER A 212 11.23 -15.08 22.73
C SER A 212 10.78 -13.64 22.47
N SER A 213 10.22 -13.00 23.49
CA SER A 213 9.77 -11.61 23.42
C SER A 213 10.88 -10.65 22.99
N GLY A 214 12.13 -10.91 23.40
CA GLY A 214 13.32 -10.19 22.95
C GLY A 214 13.57 -10.30 21.44
N TYR A 215 13.44 -11.50 20.86
CA TYR A 215 13.57 -11.71 19.42
C TYR A 215 12.50 -10.96 18.64
N VAL A 216 11.24 -11.09 19.08
CA VAL A 216 10.11 -10.40 18.44
C VAL A 216 10.32 -8.89 18.46
N LEU A 217 10.76 -8.33 19.60
CA LEU A 217 11.00 -6.90 19.73
C LEU A 217 12.15 -6.42 18.84
N ALA A 218 13.31 -7.08 18.87
CA ALA A 218 14.48 -6.70 18.08
C ALA A 218 14.20 -6.78 16.56
N ARG A 219 13.55 -7.86 16.12
CA ARG A 219 13.12 -8.02 14.73
C ARG A 219 12.12 -6.94 14.33
N SER A 220 11.08 -6.73 15.12
CA SER A 220 10.03 -5.74 14.83
C SER A 220 10.61 -4.33 14.72
N ALA A 221 11.52 -3.95 15.63
CA ALA A 221 12.17 -2.65 15.61
C ALA A 221 13.04 -2.44 14.35
N GLY A 222 13.85 -3.43 13.97
CA GLY A 222 14.72 -3.30 12.80
C GLY A 222 13.94 -3.28 11.49
N PHE A 223 12.88 -4.09 11.36
CA PHE A 223 11.98 -4.03 10.21
C PHE A 223 11.26 -2.68 10.14
N ALA A 224 10.79 -2.17 11.27
CA ALA A 224 10.14 -0.86 11.33
C ALA A 224 11.09 0.27 10.92
N ALA A 225 12.36 0.22 11.32
CA ALA A 225 13.38 1.19 10.91
C ALA A 225 13.69 1.13 9.41
N ALA A 226 13.88 -0.07 8.85
CA ALA A 226 14.12 -0.26 7.41
C ALA A 226 12.93 0.26 6.58
N ASN A 227 11.70 -0.09 6.98
CA ASN A 227 10.50 0.34 6.28
C ASN A 227 10.30 1.86 6.39
N PHE A 228 10.54 2.44 7.57
CA PHE A 228 10.47 3.88 7.78
C PHE A 228 11.41 4.65 6.82
N ALA A 229 12.65 4.19 6.67
CA ALA A 229 13.61 4.81 5.76
C ALA A 229 13.14 4.68 4.30
N GLY A 230 12.74 3.48 3.89
CA GLY A 230 12.22 3.20 2.54
C GLY A 230 11.02 4.08 2.18
N GLU A 231 10.01 4.12 3.03
CA GLU A 231 8.79 4.92 2.79
C GLU A 231 9.06 6.42 2.80
N THR A 232 10.06 6.88 3.56
CA THR A 232 10.48 8.29 3.54
C THR A 232 11.16 8.63 2.23
N LEU A 233 12.03 7.76 1.72
CA LEU A 233 12.65 7.95 0.41
C LEU A 233 11.62 7.92 -0.71
N ASP A 234 10.67 6.98 -0.68
CA ASP A 234 9.63 6.86 -1.71
C ASP A 234 8.80 8.14 -1.84
N GLU A 235 8.32 8.69 -0.72
CA GLU A 235 7.48 9.89 -0.75
C GLU A 235 8.24 11.13 -1.23
N LEU A 236 9.52 11.22 -0.90
CA LEU A 236 10.41 12.27 -1.43
C LEU A 236 10.63 12.10 -2.93
N THR A 237 10.83 10.86 -3.39
CA THR A 237 11.03 10.56 -4.81
C THR A 237 9.78 10.85 -5.63
N LEU A 238 8.60 10.41 -5.19
CA LEU A 238 7.34 10.65 -5.90
C LEU A 238 7.03 12.15 -6.01
N ARG A 239 7.10 12.87 -4.89
CA ARG A 239 6.80 14.32 -4.85
C ARG A 239 7.88 15.13 -5.55
N GLY A 240 9.15 14.71 -5.44
CA GLY A 240 10.28 15.31 -6.13
C GLY A 240 10.21 15.13 -7.64
N ALA A 241 9.91 13.92 -8.13
CA ALA A 241 9.73 13.63 -9.55
C ALA A 241 8.57 14.45 -10.15
N THR A 242 7.46 14.53 -9.41
CA THR A 242 6.30 15.35 -9.80
C THR A 242 6.67 16.83 -9.85
N ALA A 243 7.35 17.35 -8.83
CA ALA A 243 7.78 18.75 -8.77
C ALA A 243 8.81 19.08 -9.87
N LEU A 244 9.73 18.17 -10.17
CA LEU A 244 10.71 18.33 -11.25
C LEU A 244 10.02 18.51 -12.59
N GLN A 245 9.02 17.70 -12.88
CA GLN A 245 8.28 17.80 -14.15
C GLN A 245 7.38 19.02 -14.23
N GLN A 246 6.88 19.51 -13.09
CA GLN A 246 6.13 20.76 -13.03
C GLN A 246 7.03 22.01 -13.03
N GLY A 247 8.36 21.85 -13.12
CA GLY A 247 9.31 22.97 -13.01
C GLY A 247 9.35 23.62 -11.62
N ASN A 248 8.80 22.94 -10.60
CA ASN A 248 8.61 23.45 -9.24
C ASN A 248 9.61 22.84 -8.23
N LEU A 249 10.54 21.98 -8.65
CA LEU A 249 11.42 21.24 -7.74
C LEU A 249 12.17 22.15 -6.74
N SER A 250 12.69 23.29 -7.20
CA SER A 250 13.43 24.24 -6.36
C SER A 250 12.57 24.92 -5.28
N ASN A 251 11.25 24.96 -5.49
CA ASN A 251 10.26 25.57 -4.62
C ASN A 251 9.33 24.54 -3.98
N LEU A 252 9.58 23.23 -4.13
CA LEU A 252 8.77 22.18 -3.52
C LEU A 252 8.71 22.39 -2.01
N GLN A 253 7.50 22.39 -1.47
CA GLN A 253 7.19 22.53 -0.06
C GLN A 253 6.27 21.39 0.33
N ILE A 254 6.72 20.57 1.26
CA ILE A 254 5.92 19.50 1.87
C ILE A 254 5.61 19.93 3.31
N SER A 255 4.36 19.76 3.71
CA SER A 255 3.89 19.96 5.07
C SER A 255 3.17 18.72 5.58
N VAL A 256 3.25 18.50 6.89
CA VAL A 256 2.50 17.47 7.60
C VAL A 256 1.44 18.15 8.44
N GLY A 257 0.24 17.59 8.48
CA GLY A 257 -0.85 18.14 9.28
C GLY A 257 -1.97 17.15 9.51
N TRP A 258 -2.81 17.48 10.49
CA TRP A 258 -4.06 16.75 10.68
C TRP A 258 -5.01 17.02 9.53
N ARG A 259 -5.77 16.01 9.14
CA ARG A 259 -6.89 16.16 8.19
C ARG A 259 -7.86 17.21 8.75
N PRO A 260 -8.12 18.30 8.01
CA PRO A 260 -9.10 19.32 8.37
C PRO A 260 -10.49 18.72 8.64
N GLN A 261 -11.28 19.35 9.52
CA GLN A 261 -12.59 18.79 9.92
C GLN A 261 -13.57 18.69 8.75
N ASP A 262 -13.53 19.64 7.82
CA ASP A 262 -14.33 19.69 6.60
C ASP A 262 -13.98 18.57 5.60
N GLU A 263 -12.74 18.06 5.64
CA GLU A 263 -12.31 16.91 4.82
C GLU A 263 -12.70 15.54 5.45
N ARG A 264 -13.24 15.52 6.69
CA ARG A 264 -13.60 14.28 7.41
C ARG A 264 -15.01 13.82 7.04
N THR A 265 -15.17 13.33 5.82
CA THR A 265 -16.45 12.84 5.33
C THR A 265 -16.45 11.32 5.17
N TRP A 266 -17.63 10.70 5.14
CA TRP A 266 -17.79 9.28 4.81
C TRP A 266 -17.24 8.95 3.42
N SER A 267 -17.35 9.87 2.46
CA SER A 267 -16.73 9.72 1.13
C SER A 267 -15.21 9.62 1.27
N ALA A 268 -14.59 10.48 2.08
CA ALA A 268 -13.15 10.48 2.25
C ALA A 268 -12.64 9.23 3.00
N VAL A 269 -13.45 8.68 3.93
CA VAL A 269 -13.18 7.38 4.56
C VAL A 269 -13.27 6.26 3.54
N ALA A 270 -14.32 6.25 2.72
CA ALA A 270 -14.48 5.28 1.65
C ALA A 270 -13.33 5.37 0.63
N ASP A 271 -12.86 6.58 0.29
CA ASP A 271 -11.68 6.79 -0.57
C ASP A 271 -10.42 6.20 0.04
N GLN A 272 -10.20 6.39 1.33
CA GLN A 272 -9.07 5.76 1.99
C GLN A 272 -9.17 4.22 1.93
N ALA A 273 -10.34 3.66 2.22
CA ALA A 273 -10.54 2.21 2.30
C ALA A 273 -10.50 1.52 0.93
N PHE A 274 -11.14 2.09 -0.08
CA PHE A 274 -11.34 1.43 -1.37
C PHE A 274 -10.44 1.95 -2.48
N THR A 275 -9.66 3.01 -2.25
CA THR A 275 -8.61 3.45 -3.18
C THR A 275 -7.24 3.20 -2.58
N THR A 276 -6.87 3.91 -1.51
CA THR A 276 -5.51 3.84 -0.96
C THR A 276 -5.21 2.47 -0.35
N ASN A 277 -6.09 1.97 0.53
CA ASN A 277 -5.90 0.69 1.18
C ASN A 277 -5.98 -0.47 0.18
N ALA A 278 -6.97 -0.45 -0.72
CA ALA A 278 -7.09 -1.44 -1.79
C ALA A 278 -5.81 -1.54 -2.64
N ALA A 279 -5.29 -0.41 -3.09
CA ALA A 279 -4.10 -0.35 -3.94
C ALA A 279 -2.83 -0.76 -3.17
N ARG A 280 -2.70 -0.34 -1.91
CA ARG A 280 -1.55 -0.76 -1.08
C ARG A 280 -1.59 -2.25 -0.74
N SER A 281 -2.76 -2.76 -0.35
CA SER A 281 -2.97 -4.19 -0.08
C SER A 281 -2.68 -5.03 -1.33
N THR A 282 -2.97 -4.51 -2.53
CA THR A 282 -2.56 -5.11 -3.80
C THR A 282 -1.03 -5.22 -3.88
N LEU A 283 -0.29 -4.12 -3.67
CA LEU A 283 1.19 -4.14 -3.72
C LEU A 283 1.78 -5.21 -2.78
N PHE A 284 1.33 -5.24 -1.52
CA PHE A 284 1.83 -6.23 -0.55
C PHE A 284 1.41 -7.67 -0.90
N ALA A 285 0.16 -7.90 -1.29
CA ALA A 285 -0.32 -9.24 -1.61
C ALA A 285 0.48 -9.87 -2.75
N ASN A 286 0.71 -9.12 -3.83
CA ASN A 286 1.47 -9.60 -4.98
C ASN A 286 2.95 -9.79 -4.65
N ALA A 287 3.56 -8.88 -3.87
CA ALA A 287 4.94 -9.03 -3.43
C ALA A 287 5.14 -10.31 -2.60
N TYR A 288 4.27 -10.59 -1.63
CA TYR A 288 4.36 -11.80 -0.82
C TYR A 288 4.08 -13.05 -1.65
N MET A 289 2.98 -13.10 -2.40
CA MET A 289 2.68 -14.26 -3.26
C MET A 289 3.81 -14.54 -4.25
N GLY A 290 4.38 -13.51 -4.86
CA GLY A 290 5.53 -13.65 -5.76
C GLY A 290 6.78 -14.17 -5.08
N ALA A 291 7.10 -13.68 -3.89
CA ALA A 291 8.26 -14.14 -3.11
C ALA A 291 8.16 -15.64 -2.74
N TYR A 292 6.96 -16.16 -2.50
CA TYR A 292 6.75 -17.59 -2.19
C TYR A 292 6.51 -18.46 -3.44
N ALA A 293 6.08 -17.87 -4.57
CA ALA A 293 5.79 -18.61 -5.80
C ALA A 293 7.03 -18.97 -6.62
N ILE A 294 8.12 -18.21 -6.48
CA ILE A 294 9.36 -18.51 -7.19
C ILE A 294 10.31 -19.25 -6.25
N PRO A 295 10.74 -20.48 -6.57
CA PRO A 295 11.89 -21.11 -5.93
C PRO A 295 13.17 -20.38 -6.39
N SER A 296 13.33 -19.11 -6.02
CA SER A 296 14.51 -18.32 -6.33
C SER A 296 15.63 -18.66 -5.35
N PRO A 297 16.90 -18.67 -5.80
CA PRO A 297 18.04 -18.85 -4.91
C PRO A 297 18.07 -17.76 -3.83
N PRO A 298 18.59 -18.04 -2.63
CA PRO A 298 18.58 -17.10 -1.51
C PRO A 298 19.28 -15.77 -1.87
N GLY A 299 18.74 -14.65 -1.38
CA GLY A 299 19.34 -13.32 -1.48
C GLY A 299 18.80 -12.47 -2.65
N ALA A 300 19.71 -11.75 -3.32
CA ALA A 300 19.40 -10.63 -4.22
C ALA A 300 18.43 -10.94 -5.38
N ALA A 301 18.30 -12.20 -5.79
CA ALA A 301 17.34 -12.60 -6.83
C ALA A 301 15.88 -12.53 -6.35
N SER A 302 15.61 -12.88 -5.09
CA SER A 302 14.28 -12.73 -4.47
C SER A 302 13.93 -11.25 -4.30
N ASP A 303 14.89 -10.44 -3.85
CA ASP A 303 14.74 -8.99 -3.68
C ASP A 303 14.41 -8.29 -5.00
N ALA A 304 15.07 -8.72 -6.09
CA ALA A 304 14.83 -8.20 -7.44
C ALA A 304 13.41 -8.54 -7.94
N VAL A 305 12.90 -9.74 -7.63
CA VAL A 305 11.52 -10.14 -7.98
C VAL A 305 10.51 -9.27 -7.22
N VAL A 306 10.68 -9.14 -5.91
CA VAL A 306 9.83 -8.30 -5.07
C VAL A 306 9.85 -6.85 -5.57
N GLY A 307 11.03 -6.29 -5.81
CA GLY A 307 11.20 -4.96 -6.37
C GLY A 307 10.55 -4.78 -7.75
N SER A 308 10.62 -5.79 -8.61
CA SER A 308 10.01 -5.76 -9.95
C SER A 308 8.49 -5.77 -9.90
N ILE A 309 7.91 -6.64 -9.05
CA ILE A 309 6.45 -6.70 -8.83
C ILE A 309 5.95 -5.37 -8.28
N LEU A 310 6.63 -4.86 -7.25
CA LEU A 310 6.28 -3.61 -6.60
C LEU A 310 6.41 -2.42 -7.55
N GLY A 311 7.52 -2.31 -8.29
CA GLY A 311 7.72 -1.26 -9.29
C GLY A 311 6.67 -1.29 -10.40
N GLY A 312 6.40 -2.46 -10.98
CA GLY A 312 5.39 -2.60 -12.03
C GLY A 312 3.99 -2.17 -11.58
N LEU A 313 3.57 -2.63 -10.41
CA LEU A 313 2.25 -2.30 -9.84
C LEU A 313 2.16 -0.88 -9.28
N TYR A 314 3.28 -0.23 -8.96
CA TYR A 314 3.29 1.14 -8.45
C TYR A 314 2.71 2.14 -9.46
N THR A 315 2.82 1.84 -10.75
CA THR A 315 2.16 2.62 -11.81
C THR A 315 0.65 2.63 -11.60
N ALA A 316 0.03 1.46 -11.39
CA ALA A 316 -1.40 1.35 -11.12
C ALA A 316 -1.78 1.98 -9.77
N PHE A 317 -0.91 1.86 -8.77
CA PHE A 317 -1.06 2.53 -7.47
C PHE A 317 -1.13 4.05 -7.63
N ILE A 318 -0.20 4.69 -8.35
CA ILE A 318 -0.24 6.13 -8.58
C ILE A 318 -1.50 6.50 -9.37
N LYS A 319 -1.79 5.76 -10.44
CA LYS A 319 -2.85 6.08 -11.39
C LYS A 319 -4.28 5.90 -10.84
N VAL A 320 -4.50 5.05 -9.85
CA VAL A 320 -5.82 4.97 -9.19
C VAL A 320 -6.14 6.21 -8.35
N HIS A 321 -5.11 6.96 -7.92
CA HIS A 321 -5.27 8.20 -7.17
C HIS A 321 -5.43 9.43 -8.06
N ASP A 322 -5.31 9.31 -9.39
CA ASP A 322 -5.59 10.42 -10.31
C ASP A 322 -7.06 10.86 -10.12
N THR A 323 -7.29 12.08 -9.63
CA THR A 323 -8.64 12.65 -9.51
C THR A 323 -9.19 12.99 -10.90
N PRO A 324 -10.42 12.60 -11.26
CA PRO A 324 -11.07 13.16 -12.43
C PRO A 324 -11.18 14.66 -12.24
N GLN A 325 -10.85 15.43 -13.27
CA GLN A 325 -11.33 16.80 -13.36
C GLN A 325 -12.85 16.72 -13.23
N ARG A 326 -13.42 17.39 -12.23
CA ARG A 326 -14.88 17.57 -12.16
C ARG A 326 -15.28 18.11 -13.53
N ALA A 327 -16.06 17.36 -14.29
CA ALA A 327 -16.60 17.87 -15.54
C ALA A 327 -17.27 19.20 -15.19
N LEU A 328 -16.85 20.28 -15.83
CA LEU A 328 -17.60 21.53 -15.77
C LEU A 328 -19.04 21.19 -16.16
N PRO A 329 -20.05 21.77 -15.48
CA PRO A 329 -21.45 21.61 -15.86
C PRO A 329 -21.58 21.79 -17.37
N ASP A 330 -22.39 20.96 -18.03
CA ASP A 330 -22.49 20.90 -19.50
C ASP A 330 -22.81 22.27 -20.16
N GLU A 331 -23.24 23.27 -19.38
CA GLU A 331 -23.41 24.67 -19.80
C GLU A 331 -22.09 25.37 -20.22
N GLU A 332 -20.94 25.06 -19.62
CA GLU A 332 -19.65 25.65 -20.02
C GLU A 332 -19.01 24.91 -21.20
N ARG A 333 -19.36 23.63 -21.41
CA ARG A 333 -18.85 22.83 -22.53
C ARG A 333 -19.31 23.40 -23.88
N GLY A 334 -20.52 23.95 -23.95
CA GLY A 334 -21.04 24.60 -25.15
C GLY A 334 -20.33 25.92 -25.52
N ILE A 335 -19.72 26.61 -24.55
CA ILE A 335 -19.06 27.89 -24.77
C ILE A 335 -17.61 27.67 -25.25
N ASP A 336 -16.93 26.67 -24.68
CA ASP A 336 -15.56 26.30 -25.07
C ASP A 336 -15.49 25.53 -26.40
N GLU A 337 -16.51 24.73 -26.74
CA GLU A 337 -16.59 24.11 -28.08
C GLU A 337 -16.81 25.16 -29.17
N LEU A 338 -17.68 26.16 -28.95
CA LEU A 338 -17.86 27.27 -29.89
C LEU A 338 -16.62 28.17 -30.01
N ALA A 339 -15.84 28.34 -28.94
CA ALA A 339 -14.62 29.15 -28.96
C ALA A 339 -13.41 28.41 -29.58
N SER A 340 -13.40 27.06 -29.54
CA SER A 340 -12.27 26.25 -30.03
C SER A 340 -12.42 25.77 -31.48
N THR A 341 -13.64 25.72 -32.03
CA THR A 341 -13.85 25.53 -33.47
C THR A 341 -13.89 26.87 -34.19
N GLY A 342 -12.72 27.47 -34.40
CA GLY A 342 -12.52 28.67 -35.22
C GLY A 342 -12.78 28.47 -36.72
N ARG A 343 -13.98 27.98 -37.09
CA ARG A 343 -14.52 27.99 -38.46
C ARG A 343 -16.03 28.04 -38.40
N GLY A 344 -16.62 29.12 -38.93
CA GLY A 344 -18.03 29.10 -39.33
C GLY A 344 -18.91 30.28 -38.92
N LEU A 345 -18.37 31.50 -38.74
CA LEU A 345 -19.18 32.72 -38.92
C LEU A 345 -19.30 33.06 -40.42
N GLU A 346 -19.73 32.09 -41.22
CA GLU A 346 -20.16 32.28 -42.60
C GLU A 346 -21.33 31.34 -42.83
N ASN A 347 -22.51 31.77 -42.35
CA ASN A 347 -23.87 31.39 -42.73
C ASN A 347 -24.77 31.50 -41.49
N ALA A 348 -25.10 32.74 -41.14
CA ALA A 348 -26.28 33.02 -40.34
C ALA A 348 -27.53 32.65 -41.16
N ALA A 349 -27.85 31.36 -41.20
CA ALA A 349 -29.17 30.89 -41.62
C ALA A 349 -30.05 30.86 -40.36
N VAL A 350 -30.83 31.93 -40.24
CA VAL A 350 -32.14 32.03 -39.58
C VAL A 350 -32.70 30.68 -39.12
N LEU A 351 -32.74 30.45 -37.82
CA LEU A 351 -33.61 29.46 -37.20
C LEU A 351 -34.71 30.24 -36.47
N THR A 352 -35.73 30.58 -37.25
CA THR A 352 -37.04 31.01 -36.77
C THR A 352 -37.63 29.91 -35.90
N ILE A 353 -37.98 30.26 -34.66
CA ILE A 353 -38.86 29.42 -33.84
C ILE A 353 -40.29 29.71 -34.31
N GLU A 354 -40.80 28.89 -35.22
CA GLU A 354 -42.24 28.74 -35.46
C GLU A 354 -42.72 27.54 -34.64
N ASP A 355 -43.46 27.80 -33.56
CA ASP A 355 -44.32 26.81 -32.92
C ASP A 355 -45.76 27.12 -33.38
N GLU A 356 -46.13 26.61 -34.55
CA GLU A 356 -47.51 26.49 -34.98
C GLU A 356 -48.15 25.25 -34.34
N THR A 357 -48.75 25.43 -33.16
CA THR A 357 -49.87 24.59 -32.73
C THR A 357 -51.10 25.45 -32.46
N ARG A 358 -51.70 25.97 -33.54
CA ARG A 358 -53.07 26.51 -33.54
C ARG A 358 -54.01 25.52 -34.21
N SER A 359 -54.92 24.92 -33.44
CA SER A 359 -56.22 24.49 -33.98
C SER A 359 -57.35 24.93 -33.07
N THR A 360 -58.14 25.85 -33.62
CA THR A 360 -59.35 26.51 -33.16
C THR A 360 -60.60 25.63 -33.19
N SER A 361 -61.54 25.83 -32.27
CA SER A 361 -62.96 26.14 -32.56
C SER A 361 -63.64 26.66 -31.27
N ARG A 362 -64.07 27.93 -31.17
CA ARG A 362 -65.38 28.51 -31.54
C ARG A 362 -66.59 27.68 -31.08
N VAL A 363 -67.36 28.17 -30.08
CA VAL A 363 -68.47 29.13 -30.23
C VAL A 363 -68.44 30.09 -29.04
#